data_AF-A0A7V6VUK7-F1
#
_entry.id   AF-A0A7V6VUK7-F1
#
_cell.length_a   1.000
_cell.length_b   1.000
_cell.length_c   1.000
_cell.angle_alpha   90.00
_cell.angle_beta   90.00
_cell.angle_gamma   90.00
#
_symmetry.space_group_name_H-M   'P 1'
#
loop_
_entity.id
_entity.type
_entity.pdbx_description
1 polymer ?
#
loop_
_entity_poly.entity_id
_entity_poly.type
_entity_poly.pdbx_seq_one_letter_code
_entity_poly.pdbx_strand_id
1 'polypeptide(L)'
;MMSIGPRSYKRVRTWHAEGVPVIIPVGLEKLIPGNINDIVKKTGRRNKLYAFGMSVGLVPIIGEILTEIEALKILFRAQAMPIGAGGLGKAQGSITFNVSGKKDDLSALRDYVLALKERNLHSNVENECKAVNRRCGTHLHCIYKDGLNLPND
;
A
#
# COMPACT_ATOMS: atom_id res chain seq x y z
N MET A 1 -4.81 -26.26 -17.28
CA MET A 1 -5.63 -26.33 -16.04
C MET A 1 -5.61 -24.97 -15.35
N MET A 2 -6.60 -24.11 -15.61
CA MET A 2 -6.66 -22.77 -15.02
C MET A 2 -7.10 -22.87 -13.56
N SER A 3 -6.16 -22.64 -12.63
CA SER A 3 -6.48 -22.56 -11.20
C SER A 3 -7.42 -21.37 -10.95
N ILE A 4 -8.58 -21.68 -10.37
CA ILE A 4 -9.62 -20.71 -10.01
C ILE A 4 -9.11 -19.90 -8.81
N GLY A 5 -8.48 -18.76 -9.10
CA GLY A 5 -8.21 -17.74 -8.08
C GLY A 5 -9.50 -17.19 -7.47
N PRO A 6 -9.45 -16.59 -6.27
CA PRO A 6 -10.62 -16.02 -5.58
C PRO A 6 -11.40 -15.05 -6.47
N ARG A 7 -12.73 -14.95 -6.29
CA ARG A 7 -13.64 -14.18 -7.18
C ARG A 7 -13.19 -12.74 -7.48
N SER A 8 -12.52 -12.07 -6.54
CA SER A 8 -11.95 -10.73 -6.71
C SER A 8 -10.85 -10.68 -7.78
N TYR A 9 -10.01 -11.71 -7.86
CA TYR A 9 -8.91 -11.84 -8.83
C TYR A 9 -9.43 -12.03 -10.26
N LYS A 10 -10.60 -12.67 -10.42
CA LYS A 10 -11.21 -12.87 -11.74
C LYS A 10 -11.59 -11.54 -12.40
N ARG A 11 -12.13 -10.58 -11.64
CA ARG A 11 -12.65 -9.31 -12.18
C ARG A 11 -11.57 -8.38 -12.70
N VAL A 12 -10.45 -8.26 -11.99
CA VAL A 12 -9.31 -7.44 -12.43
C VAL A 12 -8.71 -7.97 -13.74
N ARG A 13 -8.62 -9.29 -13.89
CA ARG A 13 -8.18 -9.92 -15.15
C ARG A 13 -9.17 -9.67 -16.30
N THR A 14 -10.47 -9.66 -16.02
CA THR A 14 -11.49 -9.40 -17.04
C THR A 14 -11.34 -8.00 -17.63
N TRP A 15 -11.18 -6.95 -16.83
CA TRP A 15 -11.02 -5.59 -17.36
C TRP A 15 -9.83 -5.45 -18.32
N HIS A 16 -8.70 -6.08 -17.98
CA HIS A 16 -7.54 -6.09 -18.87
C HIS A 16 -7.77 -6.92 -20.13
N ALA A 17 -8.57 -8.00 -20.06
CA ALA A 17 -8.92 -8.81 -21.23
C ALA A 17 -9.91 -8.08 -22.17
N GLU A 18 -10.78 -7.23 -21.62
CA GLU A 18 -11.71 -6.38 -22.37
C GLU A 18 -11.04 -5.11 -22.95
N GLY A 19 -9.73 -4.93 -22.74
CA GLY A 19 -8.99 -3.76 -23.25
C GLY A 19 -9.30 -2.44 -22.53
N VAL A 20 -9.89 -2.49 -21.33
CA VAL A 20 -10.19 -1.28 -20.54
C VAL A 20 -8.88 -0.74 -19.94
N PRO A 21 -8.53 0.54 -20.18
CA PRO A 21 -7.36 1.14 -19.55
C PRO A 21 -7.57 1.25 -18.04
N VAL A 22 -6.64 0.67 -17.28
CA VAL A 22 -6.65 0.71 -15.81
C VAL A 22 -5.53 1.62 -15.35
N ILE A 23 -5.88 2.75 -14.72
CA ILE A 23 -4.93 3.64 -14.05
C ILE A 23 -4.93 3.31 -12.56
N ILE A 24 -3.74 3.14 -11.99
CA ILE A 24 -3.52 2.77 -10.60
C ILE A 24 -2.83 3.94 -9.91
N PRO A 25 -3.58 4.81 -9.21
CA PRO A 25 -2.98 5.84 -8.38
C PRO A 25 -2.29 5.18 -7.19
N VAL A 26 -1.00 5.49 -6.99
CA VAL A 26 -0.21 4.94 -5.89
C VAL A 26 0.52 6.05 -5.14
N GLY A 27 0.44 6.00 -3.81
CA GLY A 27 1.34 6.77 -2.95
C GLY A 27 2.73 6.15 -2.97
N LEU A 28 3.78 6.99 -2.96
CA LEU A 28 5.15 6.49 -2.98
C LEU A 28 5.53 5.74 -1.70
N GLU A 29 4.78 5.91 -0.60
CA GLU A 29 5.03 5.20 0.65
C GLU A 29 4.70 3.71 0.54
N LYS A 30 3.76 3.33 -0.33
CA LYS A 30 3.42 1.93 -0.63
C LYS A 30 4.30 1.32 -1.71
N LEU A 31 5.34 2.01 -2.18
CA LEU A 31 6.20 1.49 -3.24
C LEU A 31 6.98 0.26 -2.76
N ILE A 32 6.85 -0.84 -3.50
CA ILE A 32 7.64 -2.06 -3.28
C ILE A 32 8.88 -1.97 -4.16
N PRO A 33 10.11 -1.97 -3.61
CA PRO A 33 11.31 -1.91 -4.41
C PRO A 33 11.52 -3.20 -5.21
N GLY A 34 11.85 -3.07 -6.50
CA GLY A 34 12.17 -4.18 -7.40
C GLY A 34 11.01 -4.61 -8.31
N ASN A 35 11.21 -5.72 -9.04
CA ASN A 35 10.23 -6.21 -10.00
C ASN A 35 9.09 -6.96 -9.28
N ILE A 36 7.87 -6.42 -9.35
CA ILE A 36 6.70 -7.01 -8.67
C ILE A 36 6.39 -8.44 -9.11
N ASN A 37 6.63 -8.80 -10.38
CA ASN A 37 6.35 -10.14 -10.88
C ASN A 37 7.25 -11.18 -10.23
N ASP A 38 8.50 -10.83 -9.93
CA ASP A 38 9.43 -11.72 -9.25
C ASP A 38 9.14 -11.82 -7.75
N ILE A 39 8.72 -10.72 -7.14
CA ILE A 39 8.35 -10.67 -5.72
C ILE A 39 7.10 -11.52 -5.48
N VAL A 40 6.06 -11.40 -6.32
CA VAL A 40 4.82 -12.19 -6.20
C VAL A 40 5.10 -13.69 -6.22
N LYS A 41 5.99 -14.16 -7.11
CA LYS A 41 6.39 -15.58 -7.19
C LYS A 41 7.03 -16.09 -5.89
N LYS A 42 7.71 -15.22 -5.14
CA LYS A 42 8.44 -15.55 -3.90
C LYS A 42 7.65 -15.27 -2.62
N THR A 43 6.48 -14.63 -2.70
CA THR A 43 5.73 -14.12 -1.53
C THR A 43 4.45 -14.88 -1.22
N GLY A 44 4.30 -16.14 -1.66
CA GLY A 44 3.14 -16.96 -1.30
C GLY A 44 2.97 -17.16 0.21
N ARG A 45 1.75 -16.95 0.73
CA ARG A 45 1.45 -16.98 2.18
C ARG A 45 1.67 -18.32 2.90
N ARG A 46 1.75 -19.43 2.16
CA ARG A 46 1.87 -20.79 2.73
C ARG A 46 3.31 -21.27 2.86
N ASN A 47 4.24 -20.68 2.10
CA ASN A 47 5.62 -21.14 2.00
C ASN A 47 6.53 -20.18 2.76
N LYS A 48 6.26 -19.99 4.05
CA LYS A 48 7.01 -19.13 4.96
C LYS A 48 7.48 -19.97 6.15
N LEU A 49 8.66 -19.66 6.69
CA LEU A 49 9.14 -20.29 7.93
C LEU A 49 8.50 -19.63 9.15
N TYR A 50 8.44 -18.29 9.15
CA TYR A 50 7.81 -17.48 10.18
C TYR A 50 7.34 -16.13 9.60
N ALA A 51 6.45 -15.45 10.33
CA ALA A 51 5.94 -14.12 10.05
C ALA A 51 5.59 -13.38 11.36
N PHE A 52 5.78 -12.07 11.38
CA PHE A 52 5.38 -11.18 12.49
C PHE A 52 3.88 -10.86 12.37
N GLY A 53 3.05 -11.86 12.65
CA GLY A 53 1.61 -11.84 12.39
C GLY A 53 1.18 -12.90 11.38
N MET A 54 -0.06 -12.82 10.90
CA MET A 54 -0.58 -13.73 9.87
C MET A 54 0.25 -13.61 8.58
N SER A 55 0.75 -14.73 8.05
CA SER A 55 1.43 -14.71 6.75
C SER A 55 0.52 -14.19 5.65
N VAL A 56 1.04 -13.24 4.88
CA VAL A 56 0.38 -12.64 3.72
C VAL A 56 1.08 -13.03 2.42
N GLY A 57 0.38 -12.85 1.31
CA GLY A 57 0.97 -12.92 -0.01
C GLY A 57 0.44 -11.82 -0.91
N LEU A 58 1.15 -11.56 -2.00
CA LEU A 58 0.84 -10.47 -2.91
C LEU A 58 -0.05 -10.93 -4.06
N VAL A 59 -0.97 -10.06 -4.47
CA VAL A 59 -1.76 -10.21 -5.69
C VAL A 59 -1.52 -8.95 -6.53
N PRO A 60 -0.86 -9.05 -7.69
CA PRO A 60 -0.59 -7.88 -8.51
C PRO A 60 -1.87 -7.42 -9.22
N ILE A 61 -2.03 -6.09 -9.30
CA ILE A 61 -2.99 -5.43 -10.18
C ILE A 61 -2.21 -4.96 -11.40
N ILE A 62 -2.75 -5.21 -12.60
CA ILE A 62 -2.10 -4.84 -13.85
C ILE A 62 -2.77 -3.56 -14.38
N GLY A 63 -1.96 -2.55 -14.68
CA GLY A 63 -2.41 -1.25 -15.16
C GLY A 63 -1.26 -0.25 -15.24
N GLU A 64 -1.58 0.96 -15.70
CA GLU A 64 -0.66 2.09 -15.71
C GLU A 64 -0.53 2.68 -14.31
N ILE A 65 0.70 2.86 -13.84
CA ILE A 65 0.97 3.43 -12.52
C ILE A 65 1.03 4.94 -12.63
N LEU A 66 0.27 5.63 -11.78
CA LEU A 66 0.31 7.08 -11.63
C LEU A 66 0.71 7.40 -10.18
N THR A 67 1.91 7.92 -9.97
CA THR A 67 2.38 8.30 -8.63
C THR A 67 2.04 9.76 -8.32
N GLU A 68 2.28 10.16 -7.08
CA GLU A 68 2.17 11.55 -6.65
C GLU A 68 3.08 12.49 -7.47
N ILE A 69 4.21 12.01 -8.00
CA ILE A 69 5.12 12.82 -8.85
C ILE A 69 4.43 13.17 -10.17
N GLU A 70 3.84 12.17 -10.85
CA GLU A 70 3.10 12.41 -12.08
C GLU A 70 1.85 13.26 -11.81
N ALA A 71 1.15 13.01 -10.70
CA ALA A 71 -0.02 13.80 -10.31
C ALA A 71 0.30 15.29 -10.14
N LEU A 72 1.39 15.62 -9.44
CA LEU A 72 1.83 17.01 -9.24
C LEU A 72 2.22 17.68 -10.57
N LYS A 73 2.84 16.92 -11.48
CA LYS A 73 3.18 17.40 -12.82
C LYS A 73 1.94 17.64 -13.69
N ILE A 74 0.95 16.74 -13.64
CA ILE A 74 -0.27 16.83 -14.45
C ILE A 74 -1.17 17.95 -13.96
N LEU A 75 -1.39 18.04 -12.65
CA LEU A 75 -2.37 18.96 -12.05
C LEU A 75 -1.82 20.38 -11.89
N PHE A 76 -0.53 20.52 -11.59
CA PHE A 76 0.08 21.81 -11.23
C PHE A 76 1.30 22.16 -12.07
N ARG A 77 1.64 21.39 -13.12
CA ARG A 77 2.85 21.60 -13.94
C ARG A 77 4.14 21.67 -13.10
N ALA A 78 4.11 21.09 -11.90
CA ALA A 78 5.18 21.17 -10.92
C ALA A 78 6.06 19.92 -10.99
N GLN A 79 7.37 20.11 -10.89
CA GLN A 79 8.31 19.00 -10.73
C GLN A 79 8.44 18.69 -9.25
N ALA A 80 8.34 17.41 -8.89
CA ALA A 80 8.42 16.96 -7.51
C ALA A 80 9.51 15.90 -7.37
N MET A 81 10.33 16.05 -6.33
CA MET A 81 11.35 15.08 -5.94
C MET A 81 11.09 14.65 -4.50
N PRO A 82 10.83 13.36 -4.23
CA PRO A 82 10.71 12.88 -2.86
C PRO A 82 12.07 13.01 -2.15
N ILE A 83 12.08 13.64 -0.98
CA ILE A 83 13.28 13.88 -0.16
C ILE A 83 13.19 13.24 1.24
N GLY A 84 12.06 12.63 1.57
CA GLY A 84 11.86 11.95 2.84
C GLY A 84 10.56 11.15 2.86
N ALA A 85 10.49 10.15 3.75
CA ALA A 85 9.35 9.28 3.93
C ALA A 85 9.20 8.89 5.42
N GLY A 86 8.01 8.42 5.80
CA GLY A 86 7.78 7.88 7.14
C GLY A 86 7.49 8.95 8.19
N GLY A 87 6.63 9.91 7.85
CA GLY A 87 6.12 10.88 8.83
C GLY A 87 5.51 10.21 10.07
N LEU A 88 5.32 10.99 11.13
CA LEU A 88 4.87 10.51 12.44
C LEU A 88 3.54 11.15 12.86
N GLY A 89 2.83 10.49 13.78
CA GLY A 89 1.54 10.98 14.30
C GLY A 89 0.50 11.15 13.19
N LYS A 90 -0.02 12.37 13.02
CA LYS A 90 -0.99 12.69 11.96
C LYS A 90 -0.41 12.61 10.53
N ALA A 91 0.90 12.48 10.39
CA ALA A 91 1.60 12.34 9.12
C ALA A 91 2.12 10.91 8.87
N GLN A 92 1.59 9.90 9.58
CA GLN A 92 2.05 8.52 9.41
C GLN A 92 1.93 8.06 7.95
N GLY A 93 3.07 7.61 7.38
CA GLY A 93 3.14 7.20 5.98
C GLY A 93 3.23 8.35 4.97
N SER A 94 3.43 9.60 5.41
CA SER A 94 3.59 10.72 4.47
C SER A 94 4.93 10.68 3.74
N ILE A 95 4.96 11.31 2.58
CA ILE A 95 6.15 11.59 1.78
C ILE A 95 6.42 13.09 1.79
N THR A 96 7.69 13.47 1.95
CA THR A 96 8.14 14.86 1.85
C THR A 96 8.66 15.11 0.45
N PHE A 97 8.10 16.09 -0.24
CA PHE A 97 8.53 16.49 -1.58
C PHE A 97 9.28 17.82 -1.55
N ASN A 98 10.38 17.90 -2.29
CA ASN A 98 10.91 19.15 -2.81
C ASN A 98 10.22 19.44 -4.16
N VAL A 99 9.56 20.59 -4.29
CA VAL A 99 8.73 20.92 -5.46
C VAL A 99 9.22 22.21 -6.12
N SER A 100 9.37 22.19 -7.44
CA SER A 100 9.78 23.34 -8.25
C SER A 100 8.80 23.60 -9.40
N GLY A 101 8.62 24.87 -9.76
CA GLY A 101 7.65 25.28 -10.76
C GLY A 101 7.51 26.80 -10.84
N LYS A 102 6.56 27.29 -11.63
CA LYS A 102 6.25 28.73 -11.69
C LYS A 102 5.56 29.15 -10.39
N LYS A 103 5.69 30.43 -10.03
CA LYS A 103 5.11 30.98 -8.80
C LYS A 103 3.60 30.74 -8.70
N ASP A 104 2.87 30.94 -9.79
CA ASP A 104 1.41 30.79 -9.80
C ASP A 104 0.99 29.32 -9.63
N ASP A 105 1.68 28.42 -10.33
CA ASP A 105 1.50 26.97 -10.22
C ASP A 105 1.75 26.46 -8.79
N LEU A 106 2.84 26.93 -8.15
CA LEU A 106 3.16 26.59 -6.76
C LEU A 106 2.17 27.19 -5.76
N SER A 107 1.61 28.37 -6.05
CA SER A 107 0.59 28.99 -5.22
C SER A 107 -0.72 28.19 -5.29
N ALA A 108 -1.13 27.78 -6.50
CA ALA A 108 -2.29 26.91 -6.70
C ALA A 108 -2.12 25.55 -6.00
N LEU A 109 -0.93 24.94 -6.09
CA LEU A 109 -0.62 23.70 -5.37
C LEU A 109 -0.74 23.89 -3.86
N ARG A 110 -0.15 24.96 -3.31
CA ARG A 110 -0.23 25.26 -1.87
C ARG A 110 -1.68 25.36 -1.42
N ASP A 111 -2.49 26.14 -2.14
CA ASP A 111 -3.89 26.40 -1.77
C ASP A 111 -4.72 25.12 -1.87
N TYR A 112 -4.46 24.28 -2.88
CA TYR A 112 -5.08 22.96 -3.00
C TYR A 112 -4.73 22.03 -1.83
N VAL A 113 -3.45 21.97 -1.44
CA VAL A 113 -3.00 21.14 -0.30
C VAL A 113 -3.59 21.63 1.03
N LEU A 114 -3.71 22.95 1.22
CA LEU A 114 -4.38 23.51 2.40
C LEU A 114 -5.84 23.08 2.47
N ALA A 115 -6.57 23.20 1.35
CA ALA A 115 -7.96 22.76 1.26
C ALA A 115 -8.13 21.25 1.51
N LEU A 116 -7.15 20.42 1.14
CA LEU A 116 -7.18 18.98 1.45
C LEU A 116 -7.06 18.70 2.94
N LYS A 117 -6.25 19.47 3.68
CA LYS A 117 -6.06 19.29 5.12
C LYS A 117 -7.31 19.61 5.95
N GLU A 118 -8.20 20.44 5.42
CA GLU A 118 -9.47 20.79 6.05
C GLU A 118 -10.54 19.70 5.89
N ARG A 119 -10.31 18.71 5.02
CA ARG A 119 -11.26 17.61 4.81
C ARG A 119 -11.18 16.62 5.97
N ASN A 120 -12.34 16.27 6.51
CA ASN A 120 -12.45 15.15 7.46
C ASN A 120 -12.18 13.85 6.72
N LEU A 121 -10.99 13.28 6.94
CA LEU A 121 -10.66 11.94 6.49
C LEU A 121 -11.17 10.92 7.51
N HIS A 122 -11.81 9.86 7.03
CA HIS A 122 -12.16 8.73 7.88
C HIS A 122 -10.88 8.03 8.34
N SER A 123 -10.58 8.14 9.64
CA SER A 123 -9.56 7.32 10.27
C SER A 123 -10.16 5.95 10.62
N ASN A 124 -9.98 4.97 9.74
CA ASN A 124 -10.26 3.58 10.09
C ASN A 124 -9.10 3.04 10.93
N VAL A 125 -9.04 3.46 12.20
CA VAL A 125 -8.14 2.83 13.17
C VAL A 125 -8.85 1.58 13.66
N GLU A 126 -8.67 0.49 12.93
CA GLU A 126 -9.06 -0.82 13.45
C GLU A 126 -8.14 -1.19 14.61
N ASN A 127 -8.69 -1.89 15.61
CA ASN A 127 -7.87 -2.41 16.70
C ASN A 127 -6.87 -3.44 16.16
N GLU A 128 -5.60 -3.22 16.43
CA GLU A 128 -4.56 -4.19 16.08
C GLU A 128 -4.76 -5.53 16.80
N CYS A 129 -4.22 -6.60 16.19
CA CYS A 129 -4.24 -7.93 16.79
C CYS A 129 -3.47 -7.93 18.12
N LYS A 130 -4.20 -8.18 19.23
CA LYS A 130 -3.60 -8.46 20.53
C LYS A 130 -3.37 -9.96 20.67
N ALA A 131 -2.15 -10.42 20.46
CA ALA A 131 -1.77 -11.82 20.69
C ALA A 131 -1.38 -12.05 22.16
N VAL A 132 -1.62 -13.21 22.76
CA VAL A 132 -2.30 -14.40 22.21
C VAL A 132 -3.82 -14.24 22.26
N ASN A 133 -4.54 -14.69 21.22
CA ASN A 133 -6.01 -14.70 21.22
C ASN A 133 -6.59 -15.96 20.56
N ARG A 134 -7.92 -16.16 20.71
CA ARG A 134 -8.64 -17.35 20.21
C ARG A 134 -8.53 -17.58 18.70
N ARG A 135 -8.18 -16.56 17.90
CA ARG A 135 -8.04 -16.66 16.45
C ARG A 135 -6.63 -17.02 15.99
N CYS A 136 -5.62 -16.98 16.88
CA CYS A 136 -4.22 -17.27 16.55
C CYS A 136 -4.00 -18.64 15.89
N GLY A 137 -4.83 -19.65 16.20
CA GLY A 137 -4.75 -20.97 15.57
C GLY A 137 -4.97 -20.96 14.05
N THR A 138 -5.58 -19.90 13.50
CA THR A 138 -5.76 -19.71 12.06
C THR A 138 -4.61 -18.95 11.39
N HIS A 139 -3.71 -18.37 12.19
CA HIS A 139 -2.63 -17.52 11.69
C HIS A 139 -1.45 -18.36 11.19
N LEU A 140 -1.34 -18.53 9.87
CA LEU A 140 -0.25 -19.23 9.21
C LEU A 140 1.10 -18.58 9.55
N HIS A 141 2.02 -19.39 10.08
CA HIS A 141 3.41 -19.05 10.41
C HIS A 141 3.61 -17.83 11.33
N CYS A 142 2.57 -17.39 12.03
CA CYS A 142 2.63 -16.26 12.97
C CYS A 142 3.46 -16.62 14.21
N ILE A 143 4.52 -15.88 14.50
CA ILE A 143 5.38 -16.12 15.68
C ILE A 143 4.65 -15.91 17.01
N TYR A 144 3.64 -15.03 17.02
CA TYR A 144 2.92 -14.67 18.24
C TYR A 144 1.90 -15.73 18.69
N LYS A 145 1.70 -16.80 17.91
CA LYS A 145 0.82 -17.90 18.31
C LYS A 145 1.46 -18.78 19.40
N ASP A 146 2.79 -18.79 19.46
CA ASP A 146 3.58 -19.71 20.27
C ASP A 146 3.69 -19.27 21.74
N GLY A 147 3.05 -18.17 22.13
CA GLY A 147 2.73 -17.86 23.54
C GLY A 147 1.74 -18.83 24.19
N LEU A 148 1.32 -19.90 23.49
CA LEU A 148 0.69 -21.08 24.07
C LEU A 148 1.70 -22.15 24.57
N ASN A 149 3.00 -21.95 24.31
CA ASN A 149 4.11 -22.82 24.72
C ASN A 149 5.27 -22.03 25.37
N LEU A 150 4.97 -20.98 26.14
CA LEU A 150 5.91 -20.56 27.18
C LEU A 150 5.59 -21.44 28.41
N PRO A 151 6.54 -22.25 28.92
CA PRO A 151 6.38 -22.82 30.25
C PRO A 151 6.10 -21.68 31.24
N ASN A 152 5.24 -21.97 32.22
CA ASN A 152 4.92 -21.02 33.27
C ASN A 152 6.19 -20.80 34.11
N ASP A 153 6.80 -19.63 33.94
CA ASP A 153 7.86 -19.09 34.80
C ASP A 153 7.52 -17.63 35.13
#